data_AF-A0A9E4RLK8-F1
#
_entry.id   AF-A0A9E4RLK8-F1
#
_cell.length_a   1.000
_cell.length_b   1.000
_cell.length_c   1.000
_cell.angle_alpha   90.00
_cell.angle_beta   90.00
_cell.angle_gamma   90.00
#
_symmetry.space_group_name_H-M   'P 1'
#
loop_
_entity.id
_entity.type
_entity.pdbx_description
1 polymer ?
#
loop_
_entity_poly.entity_id
_entity_poly.type
_entity_poly.pdbx_seq_one_letter_code
_entity_poly.pdbx_strand_id
1 'polypeptide(L)'
;MRVYWQAVKVGLRLMLADGEREERLGGVRKTSRGFDAFATTFGYDPDRARRDIASQEEAKAFVESFKPWELFVSDPGVVVEPEIESSDG
;
A
#
# COMPACT_ATOMS: atom_id res chain seq x y z
N MET A 1 1.57 -16.06 -1.35
CA MET A 1 1.32 -14.64 -1.65
C MET A 1 0.82 -13.97 -0.38
N ARG A 2 1.50 -12.95 0.13
CA ARG A 2 1.06 -12.16 1.30
C ARG A 2 1.12 -10.69 0.95
N VAL A 3 0.10 -9.92 1.29
CA VAL A 3 0.12 -8.46 1.17
C VAL A 3 0.17 -7.88 2.57
N TYR A 4 1.17 -7.06 2.85
CA TYR A 4 1.40 -6.52 4.18
C TYR A 4 1.79 -5.04 4.11
N TRP A 5 1.46 -4.33 5.17
CA TRP A 5 1.89 -2.96 5.37
C TRP A 5 3.23 -2.95 6.08
N GLN A 6 4.26 -2.41 5.43
CA GLN A 6 5.57 -2.21 6.02
C GLN A 6 5.70 -0.77 6.52
N ALA A 7 6.02 -0.60 7.81
CA ALA A 7 6.33 0.73 8.35
C ALA A 7 7.69 1.21 7.84
N VAL A 8 7.72 2.45 7.35
CA VAL A 8 8.94 3.11 6.88
C VAL A 8 9.09 4.47 7.56
N LYS A 9 10.30 5.04 7.52
CA LYS A 9 10.62 6.35 8.14
C LYS A 9 9.63 7.47 7.83
N VAL A 10 8.95 7.43 6.69
CA VAL A 10 8.00 8.46 6.25
C VAL A 10 6.61 7.89 5.93
N GLY A 11 6.10 6.97 6.75
CA GLY A 11 4.74 6.45 6.67
C GLY A 11 4.71 4.93 6.53
N LEU A 12 3.95 4.43 5.56
CA LEU A 12 3.72 3.02 5.33
C LEU A 12 3.88 2.68 3.85
N ARG A 13 4.30 1.46 3.56
CA ARG A 13 4.40 0.93 2.21
C ARG A 13 3.63 -0.36 2.11
N LEU A 14 2.83 -0.52 1.07
CA LEU A 14 2.12 -1.76 0.79
C LEU A 14 3.02 -2.65 -0.07
N MET A 15 3.39 -3.80 0.47
CA MET A 15 4.26 -4.78 -0.15
C MET A 15 3.49 -6.07 -0.40
N LEU A 16 3.69 -6.67 -1.57
CA LEU A 16 3.24 -8.02 -1.91
C LEU A 16 4.44 -8.93 -1.93
N ALA A 17 4.49 -9.93 -1.06
CA ALA A 17 5.46 -11.01 -1.17
C ALA A 17 4.81 -12.23 -1.80
N ASP A 18 5.28 -12.59 -2.99
CA ASP A 18 4.89 -13.79 -3.74
C ASP A 18 5.86 -14.95 -3.48
N GLY A 19 6.49 -15.01 -2.30
CA GLY A 19 7.47 -16.03 -1.92
C GLY A 19 8.85 -15.85 -2.56
N GLU A 20 8.91 -15.65 -3.87
CA GLU A 20 10.18 -15.43 -4.60
C GLU A 20 10.47 -13.95 -4.89
N ARG A 21 9.43 -13.11 -4.86
CA ARG A 21 9.53 -11.68 -5.19
C ARG A 21 8.69 -10.83 -4.26
N GLU A 22 9.21 -9.65 -3.97
CA GLU A 22 8.52 -8.60 -3.24
C GLU A 22 8.21 -7.46 -4.20
N GLU A 23 6.93 -7.17 -4.39
CA GLU A 23 6.45 -6.15 -5.31
C GLU A 23 5.78 -5.02 -4.53
N ARG A 24 6.09 -3.77 -4.91
CA ARG A 24 5.48 -2.61 -4.25
C ARG A 24 4.14 -2.33 -4.89
N LEU A 25 3.07 -2.53 -4.12
CA LEU A 25 1.71 -2.27 -4.57
C LEU A 25 1.21 -0.86 -4.26
N GLY A 26 1.90 -0.13 -3.39
CA GLY A 26 1.50 1.22 -3.03
C GLY A 26 2.17 1.72 -1.77
N GLY A 27 1.65 2.81 -1.23
CA GLY A 27 2.12 3.36 0.03
C GLY A 27 1.30 4.54 0.52
N VAL A 28 1.46 4.82 1.80
CA VAL A 28 0.96 6.00 2.50
C VAL A 28 2.17 6.78 2.99
N ARG A 29 2.34 8.00 2.50
CA ARG A 29 3.42 8.89 2.91
C ARG A 29 2.89 9.97 3.83
N LYS A 30 3.53 10.16 4.99
CA LYS A 30 3.21 11.29 5.87
C LYS A 30 3.80 12.58 5.31
N THR A 31 3.01 13.63 5.24
CA THR A 31 3.42 14.98 4.81
C THR A 31 3.07 16.02 5.87
N SER A 32 3.57 17.24 5.74
CA SER A 32 3.27 18.32 6.70
C SER A 32 1.82 18.79 6.67
N ARG A 33 1.05 18.45 5.62
CA ARG A 33 -0.37 18.82 5.50
C ARG A 33 -1.34 17.67 5.77
N GLY A 34 -0.86 16.43 5.79
CA GLY A 34 -1.68 15.24 5.99
C GLY A 34 -0.93 13.97 5.55
N PHE A 35 -1.64 13.09 4.85
CA PHE A 35 -1.11 11.85 4.31
C PHE A 35 -1.37 11.75 2.81
N ASP A 36 -0.37 11.30 2.07
CA ASP A 36 -0.47 11.02 0.64
C ASP A 36 -0.56 9.51 0.44
N ALA A 37 -1.69 9.00 -0.05
CA ALA A 37 -1.88 7.60 -0.43
C ALA A 37 -1.67 7.42 -1.93
N PHE A 38 -1.04 6.33 -2.34
CA PHE A 38 -0.98 5.94 -3.75
C PHE A 38 -0.93 4.43 -3.91
N ALA A 39 -1.61 3.93 -4.94
CA ALA A 39 -1.52 2.55 -5.39
C ALA A 39 -0.65 2.47 -6.65
N THR A 40 0.34 1.57 -6.63
CA THR A 40 1.19 1.24 -7.79
C THR A 40 0.52 0.15 -8.60
N THR A 41 0.34 0.41 -9.88
CA THR A 41 -0.22 -0.51 -10.87
C THR A 41 0.68 -0.53 -12.11
N PHE A 42 0.36 -1.36 -13.12
CA PHE A 42 1.01 -1.34 -14.43
C PHE A 42 0.67 -0.03 -15.18
N GLY A 43 1.21 1.10 -14.71
CA GLY A 43 0.91 2.43 -15.23
C GLY A 43 1.06 3.51 -14.16
N TYR A 44 1.31 4.74 -14.60
CA TYR A 44 1.17 5.92 -13.76
C TYR A 44 -0.26 6.44 -13.91
N ASP A 45 -1.10 6.17 -12.91
CA ASP A 45 -2.49 6.64 -12.88
C ASP A 45 -2.66 7.68 -11.76
N PRO A 46 -2.82 8.98 -12.08
CA PRO A 46 -3.01 10.02 -11.07
C PRO A 46 -4.30 9.83 -10.27
N ASP A 47 -5.28 9.12 -10.81
CA ASP A 47 -6.54 8.79 -10.13
C ASP A 47 -6.33 7.80 -8.95
N ARG A 48 -5.26 7.01 -9.00
CA ARG A 48 -4.88 6.05 -7.95
C ARG A 48 -3.96 6.67 -6.89
N ALA A 49 -3.78 7.98 -6.91
CA ALA A 49 -3.01 8.73 -5.93
C ALA A 49 -3.87 9.84 -5.32
N ARG A 50 -4.05 9.80 -4.00
CA ARG A 50 -4.79 10.82 -3.24
C ARG A 50 -3.88 11.48 -2.24
N ARG A 51 -3.86 12.81 -2.26
CA ARG A 51 -3.02 13.65 -1.42
C ARG A 51 -3.86 14.37 -0.38
N ASP A 52 -3.21 14.88 0.66
CA ASP A 52 -3.87 15.71 1.68
C ASP A 52 -4.97 14.95 2.47
N ILE A 53 -4.76 13.66 2.71
CA ILE A 53 -5.66 12.82 3.51
C ILE A 53 -5.47 13.17 4.99
N ALA A 54 -6.57 13.32 5.73
CA ALA A 54 -6.53 13.74 7.13
C ALA A 54 -5.88 12.69 8.05
N SER A 55 -6.09 11.40 7.75
CA SER A 55 -5.67 10.29 8.61
C SER A 55 -4.97 9.16 7.85
N GLN A 56 -4.02 8.52 8.51
CA GLN A 56 -3.30 7.36 7.97
C GLN A 56 -4.24 6.19 7.68
N GLU A 57 -5.25 5.94 8.52
CA GLU A 57 -6.23 4.87 8.32
C GLU A 57 -7.05 5.09 7.05
N GLU A 58 -7.49 6.33 6.81
CA GLU A 58 -8.22 6.67 5.58
C GLU A 58 -7.33 6.51 4.35
N ALA A 59 -6.05 6.86 4.47
CA ALA A 59 -5.06 6.65 3.42
C ALA A 59 -4.83 5.17 3.13
N LYS A 60 -4.76 4.31 4.15
CA LYS A 60 -4.66 2.85 4.00
C LYS A 60 -5.90 2.28 3.32
N ALA A 61 -7.09 2.63 3.83
CA ALA A 61 -8.37 2.18 3.29
C ALA A 61 -8.55 2.57 1.82
N PHE A 62 -8.06 3.75 1.42
CA PHE A 62 -8.03 4.15 0.01
C PHE A 62 -7.22 3.15 -0.83
N VAL A 63 -5.96 2.90 -0.48
CA VAL A 63 -5.09 1.95 -1.23
C VAL A 63 -5.70 0.54 -1.25
N GLU A 64 -6.24 0.08 -0.12
CA GLU A 64 -6.88 -1.24 -0.02
C GLU A 64 -8.13 -1.34 -0.89
N SER A 65 -8.89 -0.25 -1.03
CA SER A 65 -10.07 -0.20 -1.90
C SER A 65 -9.73 -0.30 -3.38
N PHE A 66 -8.51 0.08 -3.80
CA PHE A 66 -8.05 -0.08 -5.19
C PHE A 66 -7.56 -1.48 -5.52
N LYS A 67 -7.34 -2.30 -4.49
CA LYS A 67 -6.83 -3.67 -4.60
C LYS A 67 -5.71 -3.81 -5.64
N PRO A 68 -4.64 -3.01 -5.56
CA PRO A 68 -3.57 -3.02 -6.57
C PRO A 68 -2.96 -4.40 -6.78
N TRP A 69 -2.98 -5.27 -5.75
CA TRP A 69 -2.54 -6.67 -5.86
C TRP A 69 -3.29 -7.45 -6.93
N GLU A 70 -4.58 -7.21 -7.21
CA GLU A 70 -5.35 -7.96 -8.21
C GLU A 70 -4.77 -7.85 -9.63
N LEU A 71 -3.91 -6.87 -9.88
CA LEU A 71 -3.18 -6.76 -11.15
C LEU A 71 -1.89 -7.60 -11.20
N PHE A 72 -1.36 -7.98 -10.03
CA PHE A 72 -0.13 -8.77 -9.88
C PHE A 72 -0.44 -10.23 -9.54
N VAL A 73 -1.55 -10.49 -8.84
CA VAL A 73 -2.02 -11.82 -8.49
C VAL A 73 -3.32 -12.11 -9.23
N SER A 74 -3.38 -13.27 -9.88
CA SER A 74 -4.64 -13.78 -10.48
C SER A 74 -5.55 -14.43 -9.43
N ASP A 75 -5.05 -14.65 -8.21
CA ASP A 75 -5.77 -15.36 -7.16
C ASP A 75 -6.69 -14.41 -6.36
N PRO A 76 -8.01 -14.66 -6.32
CA PRO A 76 -8.95 -13.81 -5.60
C PRO A 76 -8.84 -13.95 -4.07
N GLY A 77 -8.04 -14.90 -3.56
CA GLY A 77 -7.87 -15.18 -2.13
C GLY A 77 -6.82 -14.34 -1.42
N VAL A 78 -6.17 -13.38 -2.08
CA VAL A 78 -5.20 -12.49 -1.41
C VAL A 78 -5.91 -11.55 -0.44
N VAL A 79 -5.50 -11.63 0.82
CA VAL A 79 -5.97 -10.76 1.90
C VAL A 79 -4.83 -9.84 2.34
N VAL A 80 -5.13 -8.57 2.55
CA VAL A 80 -4.18 -7.62 3.15
C VAL A 80 -4.11 -7.91 4.65
N GLU A 81 -2.90 -8.16 5.14
CA GLU A 81 -2.68 -8.30 6.56
C GLU A 81 -2.82 -6.93 7.24
N PRO A 82 -3.68 -6.82 8.27
CA PRO A 82 -3.86 -5.56 8.99
C PRO A 82 -2.62 -5.21 9.84
N GLU A 83 -1.79 -6.22 10.15
CA GLU A 83 -0.57 -6.06 10.93
C GLU A 83 0.49 -5.28 10.14
N ILE A 84 1.02 -4.24 10.79
CA ILE A 84 2.08 -3.43 10.20
C ILE A 84 3.41 -4.07 10.61
N GLU A 85 4.11 -4.66 9.65
CA GLU A 85 5.46 -5.15 9.87
C GLU A 85 6.36 -3.94 10.09
N SER A 86 6.71 -3.73 11.37
CA SER A 86 7.67 -2.71 11.74
C SER A 86 9.03 -3.22 11.35
N SER A 87 9.67 -2.56 10.38
CA SER A 87 11.07 -2.81 10.03
C SER A 87 11.96 -2.24 11.14
N ASP A 88 11.81 -2.73 12.37
CA ASP A 88 12.72 -2.42 13.48
C ASP A 88 13.98 -3.26 13.27
N GLY A 89 15.03 -2.59 12.81
CA GLY A 89 16.37 -3.12 12.59
C GLY A 89 17.40 -2.06 12.91
#